data_AF-A0A922SD85-F1
#
_entry.id   AF-A0A922SD85-F1
#
_cell.length_a   1.000
_cell.length_b   1.000
_cell.length_c   1.000
_cell.angle_alpha   90.00
_cell.angle_beta   90.00
_cell.angle_gamma   90.00
#
_symmetry.space_group_name_H-M   'P 1'
#
loop_
_entity.id
_entity.type
_entity.pdbx_description
1 polymer ?
#
loop_
_entity_poly.entity_id
_entity_poly.type
_entity_poly.pdbx_seq_one_letter_code
_entity_poly.pdbx_strand_id
1 'polypeptide(L)'
;MPLDAARIRDTYRLPGKEGTVRPIIAEFSSVQVKNELLSCVRKFNKANSNSGRLNTTLIGLAGDRRPVYVDEHLSGSSRKLFT
;
A
#
# COMPACT_ATOMS: atom_id res chain seq x y z
N MET A 1 -7.47 7.50 -13.15
CA MET A 1 -6.74 6.47 -13.91
C MET A 1 -7.45 5.14 -13.67
N PRO A 2 -7.94 4.42 -14.69
CA PRO A 2 -8.62 3.15 -14.48
C PRO A 2 -7.62 2.11 -13.97
N LEU A 3 -7.96 1.41 -12.89
CA LEU A 3 -7.22 0.25 -12.40
C LEU A 3 -7.56 -0.93 -13.32
N ASP A 4 -6.79 -1.09 -14.39
CA ASP A 4 -6.92 -2.24 -15.28
C ASP A 4 -6.40 -3.48 -14.55
N ALA A 5 -7.13 -4.60 -14.64
CA ALA A 5 -6.80 -5.86 -13.96
C ALA A 5 -5.41 -6.39 -14.38
N ALA A 6 -4.87 -5.92 -15.50
CA ALA A 6 -3.52 -6.23 -15.99
C ALA A 6 -2.36 -5.70 -15.10
N ARG A 7 -2.63 -4.78 -14.16
CA ARG A 7 -1.59 -4.13 -13.33
C ARG A 7 -1.32 -4.82 -12.00
N ILE A 8 -2.27 -5.62 -11.51
CA ILE A 8 -2.17 -6.36 -10.24
C ILE A 8 -2.11 -7.85 -10.59
N ARG A 9 -1.08 -8.53 -10.12
CA ARG A 9 -0.86 -9.96 -10.34
C ARG A 9 -1.60 -10.79 -9.30
N ASP A 10 -1.48 -10.41 -8.04
CA ASP A 10 -2.10 -11.12 -6.93
C ASP A 10 -2.30 -10.20 -5.72
N THR A 11 -3.23 -10.56 -4.85
CA THR A 11 -3.47 -9.90 -3.57
C THR A 11 -3.83 -10.92 -2.50
N TYR A 12 -3.07 -10.97 -1.42
CA TYR A 12 -3.25 -11.97 -0.37
C TYR A 12 -2.89 -11.43 1.01
N ARG A 13 -3.16 -12.23 2.05
CA ARG A 13 -2.73 -11.96 3.42
C ARG A 13 -1.91 -13.15 3.91
N LEU A 14 -0.81 -12.88 4.60
CA LEU A 14 -0.04 -13.94 5.23
C LEU A 14 -0.80 -14.54 6.42
N PRO A 15 -0.56 -15.83 6.74
CA PRO A 15 -1.07 -16.42 7.97
C PRO A 15 -0.53 -15.65 9.19
N GLY A 16 -1.33 -15.56 10.23
CA GLY A 16 -1.00 -14.82 11.44
C GLY A 16 -1.89 -15.23 12.59
N LYS A 17 -1.67 -14.65 13.77
CA LYS A 17 -2.49 -14.88 14.96
C LYS A 17 -3.91 -14.35 14.72
N GLU A 18 -4.91 -14.96 15.36
CA GLU A 18 -6.27 -14.42 15.38
C GLU A 18 -6.32 -13.12 16.19
N GLY A 19 -7.16 -12.18 15.77
CA GLY A 19 -7.31 -10.86 16.41
C GLY A 19 -6.26 -9.81 16.04
N THR A 20 -5.23 -10.14 15.25
CA THR A 20 -4.26 -9.14 14.77
C THR A 20 -4.64 -8.59 13.40
N VAL A 21 -4.39 -7.29 13.18
CA VAL A 21 -4.55 -6.66 11.86
C VAL A 21 -3.43 -7.17 10.97
N ARG A 22 -3.81 -7.89 9.91
CA ARG A 22 -2.85 -8.44 8.94
C ARG A 22 -2.74 -7.51 7.73
N PRO A 23 -1.52 -7.19 7.29
CA PRO A 23 -1.34 -6.38 6.09
C PRO A 23 -1.87 -7.12 4.87
N ILE A 24 -2.35 -6.35 3.89
CA ILE A 24 -2.68 -6.86 2.56
C ILE A 24 -1.39 -6.77 1.75
N ILE A 25 -0.95 -7.90 1.19
CA ILE A 25 0.15 -7.94 0.25
C ILE A 25 -0.45 -7.85 -1.15
N ALA A 26 0.06 -6.92 -1.95
CA ALA A 26 -0.34 -6.74 -3.34
C ALA A 26 0.90 -6.90 -4.23
N GLU A 27 0.84 -7.88 -5.13
CA GLU A 27 1.85 -8.07 -6.17
C GLU A 27 1.42 -7.36 -7.44
N PHE A 28 2.33 -6.57 -8.00
CA PHE A 28 2.09 -5.84 -9.24
C PHE A 28 2.69 -6.59 -10.43
N SER A 29 2.11 -6.40 -11.60
CA SER A 29 2.61 -7.03 -12.82
C SER A 29 3.99 -6.53 -13.23
N SER A 30 4.37 -5.30 -12.84
CA SER A 30 5.72 -4.76 -13.02
C SER A 30 6.17 -3.86 -11.87
N VAL A 31 7.49 -3.76 -11.71
CA VAL A 31 8.13 -2.86 -10.72
C VAL A 31 7.77 -1.40 -10.98
N GLN A 32 7.58 -1.02 -12.24
CA GLN A 32 7.20 0.34 -12.61
C GLN A 32 5.83 0.72 -12.03
N VAL A 33 4.83 -0.17 -12.12
CA VAL A 33 3.50 0.08 -11.55
C VAL A 33 3.57 0.26 -10.03
N LYS A 34 4.31 -0.62 -9.36
CA LYS A 34 4.55 -0.52 -7.90
C LYS A 34 5.16 0.83 -7.52
N ASN A 35 6.21 1.25 -8.23
CA ASN A 35 6.91 2.51 -7.96
C ASN A 35 6.02 3.73 -8.25
N GLU A 36 5.21 3.68 -9.31
CA GLU A 36 4.23 4.71 -9.63
C GLU A 36 3.21 4.86 -8.49
N LEU A 37 2.65 3.74 -8.00
CA LEU A 37 1.71 3.75 -6.88
C LEU A 37 2.33 4.36 -5.63
N LEU A 38 3.53 3.91 -5.23
CA LEU A 38 4.25 4.44 -4.06
C LEU A 38 4.53 5.94 -4.20
N SER A 39 4.93 6.40 -5.39
CA SER A 39 5.15 7.82 -5.67
C SER A 39 3.87 8.64 -5.54
N CYS A 40 2.75 8.15 -6.11
CA CYS A 40 1.45 8.79 -6.01
C CYS A 40 0.97 8.88 -4.55
N VAL A 41 1.09 7.80 -3.77
CA VAL A 41 0.70 7.79 -2.35
C VAL A 41 1.55 8.78 -1.55
N ARG A 42 2.87 8.81 -1.76
CA ARG A 42 3.76 9.77 -1.09
C ARG A 42 3.42 11.22 -1.46
N LYS A 43 3.19 11.51 -2.75
CA LYS A 43 2.76 12.83 -3.23
C LYS A 43 1.43 13.25 -2.62
N PHE A 44 0.45 12.34 -2.61
CA PHE A 44 -0.85 12.57 -2.00
C PHE A 44 -0.74 12.89 -0.51
N ASN A 45 0.02 12.10 0.24
CA ASN A 45 0.23 12.32 1.68
C ASN A 45 0.96 13.62 1.98
N LYS A 46 1.92 14.02 1.12
CA LYS A 46 2.62 15.31 1.24
C LYS A 46 1.70 16.50 0.96
N ALA A 47 0.87 16.40 -0.07
CA ALA A 47 -0.10 17.45 -0.42
C ALA A 47 -1.23 17.58 0.61
N ASN A 48 -1.57 16.48 1.30
CA ASN A 48 -2.67 16.41 2.28
C ASN A 48 -2.17 16.26 3.72
N SER A 49 -1.04 16.88 4.08
CA SER A 49 -0.47 16.76 5.42
C SER A 49 -1.42 17.24 6.52
N ASN A 50 -2.26 18.25 6.21
CA ASN A 50 -3.15 18.91 7.17
C ASN A 50 -4.61 18.45 7.05
N SER A 51 -5.07 18.15 5.83
CA SER A 51 -6.43 17.63 5.54
C SER A 51 -6.57 16.14 5.85
N GLY A 52 -5.42 15.46 5.97
CA GLY A 52 -5.29 14.10 6.45
C GLY A 52 -4.88 13.14 5.35
N ARG A 53 -3.86 12.35 5.69
CA ARG A 53 -3.22 11.34 4.84
C ARG A 53 -4.19 10.24 4.41
N LEU A 54 -3.73 9.36 3.52
CA LEU A 54 -4.46 8.19 3.07
C LEU A 54 -5.15 7.44 4.24
N ASN A 55 -6.43 7.16 4.09
CA ASN A 55 -7.29 6.63 5.15
C ASN A 55 -8.47 5.84 4.55
N THR A 56 -9.19 5.11 5.42
CA THR A 56 -10.30 4.22 5.05
C THR A 56 -11.44 4.91 4.31
N THR A 57 -11.77 6.15 4.65
CA THR A 57 -12.86 6.88 3.99
C THR A 57 -12.52 7.26 2.56
N LEU A 58 -11.23 7.55 2.26
CA LEU A 58 -10.75 7.85 0.91
C LEU A 58 -10.80 6.65 -0.05
N ILE A 59 -10.86 5.43 0.49
CA ILE A 59 -10.93 4.18 -0.28
C ILE A 59 -12.33 3.54 -0.22
N GLY A 60 -13.34 4.27 0.25
CA GLY A 60 -14.74 3.83 0.26
C GLY A 60 -15.09 2.78 1.32
N LEU A 61 -14.22 2.57 2.32
CA LEU A 61 -14.56 1.71 3.46
C LEU A 61 -15.46 2.46 4.44
N ALA A 62 -16.65 1.91 4.68
CA ALA A 62 -17.58 2.42 5.67
C ALA A 62 -17.06 2.22 7.11
N GLY A 63 -17.51 3.07 8.02
CA GLY A 63 -17.14 3.05 9.44
C GLY A 63 -16.11 4.12 9.83
N ASP A 64 -15.38 3.87 10.91
CA ASP A 64 -14.43 4.84 11.45
C ASP A 64 -13.30 5.16 10.46
N ARG A 65 -12.95 6.45 10.39
CA ARG A 65 -11.78 6.92 9.65
C ARG A 65 -10.51 6.39 10.33
N ARG A 66 -9.81 5.46 9.68
CA ARG A 66 -8.53 4.91 10.13
C ARG A 66 -7.43 5.20 9.11
N PRO A 67 -6.22 5.55 9.54
CA PRO A 67 -5.11 5.78 8.62
C PRO A 67 -4.73 4.48 7.89
N VAL A 68 -4.37 4.60 6.63
CA VAL A 68 -3.89 3.48 5.80
C VAL A 68 -2.44 3.75 5.42
N TYR A 69 -1.57 2.82 5.76
CA TYR A 69 -0.14 2.88 5.46
C TYR A 69 0.18 1.96 4.29
N VAL A 70 1.00 2.45 3.38
CA VAL A 70 1.46 1.71 2.19
C VAL A 70 2.97 1.75 2.21
N ASP A 71 3.60 0.59 2.17
CA ASP A 71 5.05 0.46 2.14
C ASP A 71 5.48 -0.70 1.25
N GLU A 72 6.74 -0.67 0.83
CA GLU A 72 7.36 -1.74 0.09
C GLU A 72 7.94 -2.81 1.03
N HIS A 73 7.70 -4.08 0.71
CA HIS A 73 8.36 -5.17 1.40
C HIS A 73 9.71 -5.49 0.75
N LEU A 74 10.82 -5.11 1.40
CA LEU A 74 12.17 -5.53 1.03
C LEU A 74 12.58 -6.77 1.82
N SER A 75 13.08 -7.79 1.12
CA SER A 75 13.69 -8.97 1.75
C SER A 75 14.88 -8.56 2.63
N GLY A 76 15.16 -9.34 3.67
CA GLY A 76 16.26 -9.06 4.61
C GLY A 76 17.63 -8.94 3.91
N SER A 77 17.85 -9.71 2.85
CA SER A 77 19.07 -9.64 2.04
C SER A 77 19.13 -8.37 1.20
N SER A 78 18.01 -7.96 0.60
CA SER A 78 17.95 -6.73 -0.22
C SER A 78 18.13 -5.47 0.63
N ARG A 79 17.69 -5.47 1.89
CA ARG A 79 17.84 -4.32 2.79
C ARG A 79 19.30 -4.01 3.11
N LYS A 80 20.17 -5.02 3.16
CA LYS A 80 21.62 -4.87 3.42
C LYS A 80 22.38 -4.18 2.28
N LEU A 81 21.83 -4.17 1.07
CA LEU A 81 22.48 -3.57 -0.11
C LEU A 81 22.25 -2.04 -0.20
N PHE A 82 21.36 -1.49 0.61
CA PHE A 82 21.02 -0.07 0.64
C PHE A 82 21.41 0.59 1.98
N THR A 83 22.36 0.01 2.72
CA THR A 83 22.94 0.54 3.97
C THR A 83 24.37 1.00 3.71
#